data_AF-V5IDS8-F1
#
_entry.id   AF-V5IDS8-F1
#
_cell.length_a   1.000
_cell.length_b   1.000
_cell.length_c   1.000
_cell.angle_alpha   90.00
_cell.angle_beta   90.00
_cell.angle_gamma   90.00
#
_symmetry.space_group_name_H-M   'P 1'
#
loop_
_entity.id
_entity.type
_entity.pdbx_description
1 polymer ?
#
loop_
_entity_poly.entity_id
_entity_poly.type
_entity_poly.pdbx_seq_one_letter_code
_entity_poly.pdbx_strand_id
1 'polypeptide(L)'
;VLIAVADGIVSNVVDVLTDLEMLWVSVTLNYKQLILGVCYRPPNASSSFCEHLHDLVNAIVSRFPTSQIALLGDFNFPSILWSTTPPTVHPFSSEGNDFINLCSEFNLSQLVDQPTRITSTSANVLDLV
;
A
#
# COMPACT_ATOMS: atom_id res chain seq x y z
N VAL A 1 -12.40 -1.83 -3.16
CA VAL A 1 -11.91 -1.64 -1.76
C VAL A 1 -12.89 -0.82 -0.92
N LEU A 2 -12.85 -0.91 0.42
CA LEU A 2 -13.72 -0.15 1.34
C LEU A 2 -12.97 0.21 2.63
N ILE A 3 -13.20 1.42 3.17
CA ILE A 3 -12.83 1.81 4.54
C ILE A 3 -14.12 2.15 5.29
N ALA A 4 -14.33 1.52 6.44
CA ALA A 4 -15.38 1.89 7.37
C ALA A 4 -14.76 2.67 8.54
N VAL A 5 -15.33 3.83 8.86
CA VAL A 5 -14.88 4.68 9.96
C VAL A 5 -16.00 4.78 11.00
N ALA A 6 -15.66 4.59 12.27
CA ALA A 6 -16.63 4.71 13.37
C ALA A 6 -17.08 6.17 13.56
N ASP A 7 -18.35 6.38 13.92
CA ASP A 7 -18.98 7.71 14.04
C ASP A 7 -18.24 8.72 14.95
N GLY A 8 -17.45 8.23 15.92
CA GLY A 8 -16.65 9.06 16.82
C GLY A 8 -15.30 9.54 16.25
N ILE A 9 -14.93 9.09 15.05
CA ILE A 9 -13.65 9.43 14.42
C ILE A 9 -13.90 10.44 13.31
N VAL A 10 -13.31 11.63 13.45
CA VAL A 10 -13.36 12.67 12.42
C VAL A 10 -12.61 12.16 11.18
N SER A 11 -13.33 12.04 10.07
CA SER A 11 -12.76 11.58 8.81
C SER A 11 -13.38 12.29 7.60
N ASN A 12 -12.60 12.39 6.52
CA ASN A 12 -13.06 12.91 5.24
C ASN A 12 -12.44 12.09 4.11
N VAL A 13 -13.24 11.80 3.08
CA VAL A 13 -12.75 11.21 1.83
C VAL A 13 -11.72 12.16 1.20
N VAL A 14 -10.63 11.61 0.69
CA VAL A 14 -9.62 12.35 -0.06
C VAL A 14 -9.78 11.97 -1.53
N ASP A 15 -10.45 12.83 -2.28
CA ASP A 15 -10.67 12.58 -3.71
C ASP A 15 -9.35 12.66 -4.48
N VAL A 16 -9.04 11.59 -5.19
CA VAL A 16 -7.93 11.46 -6.13
C VAL A 16 -8.42 10.71 -7.35
N LEU A 17 -8.16 11.24 -8.55
CA LEU A 17 -8.50 10.57 -9.79
C LEU A 17 -7.51 9.41 -10.02
N THR A 18 -8.02 8.20 -10.15
CA THR A 18 -7.22 7.00 -10.39
C THR A 18 -8.03 5.93 -11.11
N ASP A 19 -7.35 5.09 -11.88
CA ASP A 19 -7.87 3.85 -12.46
C ASP A 19 -7.57 2.62 -11.59
N LEU A 20 -6.76 2.77 -10.54
CA LEU A 20 -6.46 1.71 -9.59
C LEU A 20 -7.65 1.47 -8.67
N GLU A 21 -7.81 0.22 -8.20
CA GLU A 21 -8.78 -0.12 -7.17
C GLU A 21 -8.31 0.38 -5.80
N MET A 22 -8.37 1.70 -5.61
CA MET A 22 -7.82 2.38 -4.44
C MET A 22 -8.77 3.47 -3.94
N LEU A 23 -8.76 3.72 -2.63
CA LEU A 23 -9.42 4.87 -2.03
C LEU A 23 -8.56 5.47 -0.93
N TRP A 24 -8.77 6.77 -0.67
CA TRP A 24 -8.04 7.52 0.32
C TRP A 24 -8.99 8.22 1.30
N VAL A 25 -8.65 8.19 2.58
CA VAL A 25 -9.40 8.85 3.65
C VAL A 25 -8.42 9.57 4.57
N SER A 26 -8.72 10.81 4.90
CA SER A 26 -8.07 11.50 6.00
C SER A 26 -8.80 11.16 7.29
N VAL A 27 -8.07 10.75 8.33
CA VAL A 27 -8.60 10.54 9.68
C VAL A 27 -7.86 11.46 10.64
N THR A 28 -8.57 12.03 11.61
CA THR A 28 -7.97 12.88 12.64
C THR A 28 -8.13 12.24 14.01
N LEU A 29 -7.00 11.94 14.64
CA LEU A 29 -6.93 11.32 15.97
C LEU A 29 -6.04 12.19 16.86
N ASN A 30 -6.54 12.61 18.03
CA ASN A 30 -5.78 13.44 18.99
C ASN A 30 -5.11 14.66 18.33
N TYR A 31 -5.85 15.38 17.48
CA TYR A 31 -5.38 16.55 16.72
C TYR A 31 -4.27 16.28 15.69
N LYS A 32 -3.97 15.01 15.40
CA LYS A 32 -3.04 14.61 14.33
C LYS A 32 -3.82 14.03 13.15
N GLN A 33 -3.46 14.48 11.95
CA GLN A 33 -4.00 13.95 10.70
C GLN A 33 -3.16 12.77 10.21
N LEU A 34 -3.85 11.70 9.84
CA LEU A 34 -3.30 10.52 9.17
C LEU A 34 -4.05 10.33 7.86
N ILE A 35 -3.32 10.12 6.76
CA ILE A 35 -3.88 9.82 5.46
C ILE A 35 -3.79 8.31 5.23
N LEU A 36 -4.95 7.65 5.13
CA LEU A 36 -5.08 6.22 4.92
C LEU A 36 -5.41 5.95 3.46
N GLY A 37 -4.58 5.19 2.76
CA GLY A 37 -4.87 4.64 1.44
C GLY A 37 -5.12 3.15 1.56
N VAL A 38 -6.24 2.64 1.04
CA VAL A 38 -6.43 1.20 0.86
C VAL A 38 -6.41 0.87 -0.63
N CYS A 39 -5.61 -0.11 -1.02
CA CYS A 39 -5.42 -0.54 -2.40
C CYS A 39 -5.71 -2.04 -2.53
N TYR A 40 -6.32 -2.42 -3.65
CA TYR A 40 -6.31 -3.79 -4.13
C TYR A 40 -5.53 -3.83 -5.45
N ARG A 41 -4.44 -4.58 -5.47
CA ARG A 41 -3.75 -4.92 -6.72
C ARG A 41 -4.25 -6.31 -7.15
N PRO A 42 -4.89 -6.46 -8.32
CA PRO A 42 -5.23 -7.78 -8.83
C PRO A 42 -3.94 -8.56 -9.19
N PRO A 43 -3.94 -9.91 -9.08
CA PRO A 43 -2.74 -10.72 -9.34
C PRO A 43 -2.22 -10.62 -10.78
N ASN A 44 -3.07 -10.19 -11.72
CA ASN A 44 -2.77 -9.96 -13.13
C ASN A 44 -2.76 -8.46 -13.49
N ALA A 45 -2.44 -7.59 -12.53
CA ALA A 45 -2.33 -6.15 -12.78
C ALA A 45 -1.33 -5.85 -13.90
N SER A 46 -1.55 -4.72 -14.59
CA SER A 46 -0.63 -4.19 -15.60
C SER A 46 0.76 -3.94 -15.02
N SER A 47 1.79 -4.04 -15.87
CA SER A 47 3.15 -3.63 -15.53
C SER A 47 3.26 -2.14 -15.18
N SER A 48 2.30 -1.31 -15.62
CA SER A 48 2.21 0.12 -15.27
C SER A 48 1.63 0.38 -13.87
N PHE A 49 1.22 -0.65 -13.12
CA PHE A 49 0.61 -0.49 -11.81
C PHE A 49 1.48 0.30 -10.84
N CYS A 50 2.79 -0.03 -10.75
CA CYS A 50 3.70 0.64 -9.83
C CYS A 50 3.93 2.11 -10.21
N GLU A 51 3.96 2.43 -11.50
CA GLU A 51 4.05 3.81 -12.01
C GLU A 51 2.81 4.62 -11.62
N HIS A 52 1.61 4.09 -11.87
CA HIS A 52 0.37 4.79 -11.50
C HIS A 52 0.25 4.93 -9.98
N LEU A 53 0.65 3.91 -9.21
CA LEU A 53 0.65 3.99 -7.75
C LEU A 53 1.65 5.05 -7.25
N HIS A 54 2.82 5.14 -7.87
CA HIS A 54 3.83 6.14 -7.55
C HIS A 54 3.27 7.55 -7.72
N ASP A 55 2.68 7.85 -8.88
CA ASP A 55 2.09 9.16 -9.17
C ASP A 55 1.01 9.55 -8.15
N LEU A 56 0.19 8.58 -7.74
CA LEU A 56 -0.86 8.80 -6.74
C LEU A 56 -0.30 9.07 -5.35
N VAL A 57 0.67 8.28 -4.91
CA VAL A 57 1.32 8.49 -3.61
C VAL A 57 2.05 9.84 -3.62
N ASN A 58 2.71 10.20 -4.72
CA ASN A 58 3.35 11.49 -4.92
C ASN A 58 2.35 12.66 -4.80
N ALA A 59 1.17 12.53 -5.42
CA ALA A 59 0.10 13.53 -5.32
C ALA A 59 -0.41 13.67 -3.87
N ILE A 60 -0.54 12.56 -3.14
CA ILE A 60 -0.96 12.56 -1.73
C ILE A 60 0.09 13.22 -0.83
N VAL A 61 1.37 12.83 -0.92
CA VAL A 61 2.44 13.43 -0.09
C VAL A 61 2.57 14.93 -0.39
N SER A 62 2.40 15.34 -1.65
CA SER A 62 2.44 16.76 -2.05
C SER A 62 1.26 17.54 -1.48
N ARG A 63 0.07 16.94 -1.44
CA ARG A 63 -1.15 17.56 -0.90
C ARG A 63 -1.16 17.62 0.62
N PHE A 64 -0.52 16.66 1.29
CA PHE A 64 -0.49 16.53 2.76
C PHE A 64 0.94 16.40 3.31
N PRO A 65 1.83 17.39 3.10
CA PRO A 65 3.27 17.26 3.32
C PRO A 65 3.69 17.06 4.78
N THR A 66 2.80 17.34 5.74
CA THR A 66 3.05 17.19 7.18
C THR A 66 2.28 16.03 7.80
N SER A 67 1.44 15.35 7.04
CA SER A 67 0.64 14.22 7.53
C SER A 67 1.41 12.92 7.42
N GLN A 68 1.17 12.01 8.35
CA GLN A 68 1.60 10.63 8.18
C GLN A 68 0.71 9.96 7.14
N ILE A 69 1.28 8.98 6.42
CA ILE A 69 0.57 8.18 5.43
C ILE A 69 0.70 6.71 5.81
N ALA A 70 -0.37 5.95 5.65
CA ALA A 70 -0.36 4.50 5.68
C ALA A 70 -1.04 3.95 4.42
N LEU A 71 -0.41 2.94 3.81
CA LEU A 71 -0.92 2.23 2.63
C LEU A 71 -1.24 0.81 3.04
N LEU A 72 -2.49 0.39 2.83
CA LEU A 72 -2.98 -0.89 3.30
C LEU A 72 -3.65 -1.67 2.16
N GLY A 73 -3.70 -3.00 2.30
CA GLY A 73 -4.57 -3.84 1.48
C GLY A 73 -3.83 -5.02 0.84
N ASP A 74 -4.51 -5.71 -0.07
CA ASP A 74 -3.97 -6.87 -0.77
C ASP A 74 -3.24 -6.41 -2.04
N PHE A 75 -1.92 -6.38 -1.95
CA PHE A 75 -1.04 -5.96 -3.03
C PHE A 75 -0.63 -7.11 -3.95
N ASN A 76 -0.96 -8.37 -3.65
CA ASN A 76 -0.67 -9.51 -4.53
C ASN A 76 0.74 -9.50 -5.18
N PHE A 77 1.80 -9.27 -4.40
CA PHE A 77 3.19 -9.39 -4.88
C PHE A 77 3.84 -10.70 -4.42
N PRO A 78 3.50 -11.86 -5.02
CA PRO A 78 3.99 -13.15 -4.56
C PRO A 78 5.48 -13.37 -4.80
N SER A 79 6.09 -12.56 -5.67
CA SER A 79 7.53 -12.63 -5.97
C SER A 79 8.41 -11.96 -4.92
N ILE A 80 7.82 -11.20 -3.99
CA ILE A 80 8.56 -10.55 -2.91
C ILE A 80 8.56 -11.49 -1.69
N LEU A 81 9.75 -11.73 -1.16
CA LEU A 81 9.96 -12.45 0.09
C LEU A 81 10.02 -11.41 1.22
N TRP A 82 8.86 -11.11 1.79
CA TRP A 82 8.69 -10.11 2.85
C TRP A 82 9.33 -10.48 4.19
N SER A 83 9.61 -11.77 4.41
CA SER A 83 10.21 -12.26 5.66
C SER A 83 11.71 -11.96 5.79
N THR A 84 12.36 -11.39 4.76
CA THR A 84 13.77 -10.99 4.83
C THR A 84 13.90 -9.51 5.17
N THR A 85 15.03 -9.13 5.79
CA THR A 85 15.35 -7.73 6.07
C THR A 85 16.71 -7.38 5.44
N PRO A 86 16.75 -6.60 4.34
CA PRO A 86 15.61 -6.05 3.59
C PRO A 86 14.80 -7.13 2.84
N PRO A 87 13.56 -6.83 2.40
CA PRO A 87 12.80 -7.72 1.53
C PRO A 87 13.59 -8.05 0.26
N THR A 88 13.52 -9.30 -0.18
CA THR A 88 14.19 -9.76 -1.41
C THR A 88 13.16 -10.08 -2.47
N VAL A 89 13.52 -9.90 -3.74
CA VAL A 89 12.63 -10.15 -4.88
C VAL A 89 13.16 -11.31 -5.70
N HIS A 90 12.27 -12.20 -6.15
CA HIS A 90 12.66 -13.27 -7.05
C HIS A 90 13.36 -12.70 -8.30
N PRO A 91 14.51 -13.27 -8.77
CA PRO A 91 15.39 -12.64 -9.77
C PRO A 91 14.74 -12.24 -11.11
N PHE A 92 13.57 -12.79 -11.43
CA PHE A 92 12.87 -12.56 -12.70
C PHE A 92 11.60 -11.69 -12.56
N SER A 93 11.38 -11.04 -11.41
CA SER A 93 10.24 -10.15 -11.20
C SER A 93 10.68 -8.69 -11.21
N SER A 94 10.38 -7.96 -12.29
CA SER A 94 10.59 -6.51 -12.35
C SER A 94 9.59 -5.79 -11.45
N GLU A 95 8.31 -6.17 -11.50
CA GLU A 95 7.23 -5.51 -10.76
C GLU A 95 7.46 -5.48 -9.25
N GLY A 96 8.01 -6.58 -8.69
CA GLY A 96 8.35 -6.62 -7.28
C GLY A 96 9.47 -5.66 -6.90
N ASN A 97 10.47 -5.49 -7.78
CA ASN A 97 11.54 -4.50 -7.58
C ASN A 97 11.01 -3.08 -7.70
N ASP A 98 10.14 -2.82 -8.68
CA ASP A 98 9.51 -1.51 -8.88
C ASP A 98 8.71 -1.11 -7.63
N PHE A 99 7.97 -2.05 -7.04
CA PHE A 99 7.23 -1.81 -5.81
C PHE A 99 8.14 -1.55 -4.60
N ILE A 100 9.22 -2.32 -4.42
CA ILE A 100 10.18 -2.07 -3.34
C ILE A 100 10.87 -0.71 -3.50
N ASN A 101 11.21 -0.32 -4.73
CA ASN A 101 11.80 0.99 -5.02
C ASN A 101 10.81 2.12 -4.69
N LEU A 102 9.54 2.00 -5.08
CA LEU A 102 8.48 2.93 -4.71
C LEU A 102 8.38 3.08 -3.19
N CYS A 103 8.31 1.95 -2.46
CA CYS A 103 8.26 1.96 -1.00
C CYS A 103 9.48 2.67 -0.40
N SER A 104 10.68 2.40 -0.94
CA SER A 104 11.91 3.05 -0.47
C SER A 104 11.92 4.56 -0.76
N GLU A 105 11.40 5.00 -1.90
CA GLU A 105 11.36 6.41 -2.29
C GLU A 105 10.48 7.24 -1.35
N PHE A 106 9.32 6.69 -0.96
CA PHE A 106 8.40 7.33 -0.02
C PHE A 106 8.70 7.01 1.46
N ASN A 107 9.84 6.38 1.76
CA ASN A 107 10.25 5.95 3.10
C ASN A 107 9.19 5.10 3.83
N LEU A 108 8.49 4.23 3.09
CA LEU A 108 7.49 3.32 3.65
C LEU A 108 8.16 2.10 4.27
N SER A 109 7.63 1.65 5.39
CA SER A 109 8.05 0.43 6.07
C SER A 109 6.88 -0.55 6.16
N GLN A 110 7.08 -1.77 5.67
CA GLN A 110 6.10 -2.84 5.82
C GLN A 110 6.02 -3.29 7.28
N LEU A 111 4.82 -3.30 7.87
CA LEU A 111 4.56 -3.70 9.25
C LEU A 111 4.10 -5.16 9.42
N VAL A 112 3.59 -5.80 8.36
CA VAL A 112 3.12 -7.20 8.42
C VAL A 112 4.30 -8.16 8.32
N ASP A 113 4.52 -8.95 9.37
CA ASP A 113 5.66 -9.86 9.52
C ASP A 113 5.28 -11.36 9.46
N GLN A 114 3.98 -11.68 9.41
CA GLN A 114 3.47 -13.04 9.31
C GLN A 114 2.70 -13.26 8.00
N PRO A 115 2.76 -14.47 7.41
CA PRO A 115 2.01 -14.80 6.21
C PRO A 115 0.51 -14.54 6.34
N THR A 116 -0.05 -13.81 5.38
CA THR A 116 -1.49 -13.50 5.29
C THR A 116 -2.21 -14.41 4.30
N ARG A 117 -1.46 -15.10 3.43
CA ARG A 117 -1.95 -16.16 2.53
C ARG A 117 -1.19 -17.46 2.81
N ILE A 118 -1.91 -18.49 3.28
CA ILE A 118 -1.36 -19.81 3.56
C ILE A 118 -2.12 -20.86 2.74
N THR A 119 -1.37 -21.73 2.07
CA THR A 119 -1.88 -22.89 1.34
C THR A 119 -1.25 -24.17 1.88
N SER A 120 -1.61 -25.33 1.33
CA SER A 120 -0.98 -26.60 1.70
C SER A 120 0.52 -26.67 1.37
N THR A 121 1.02 -25.80 0.49
CA THR A 121 2.39 -25.87 -0.05
C THR A 121 3.18 -24.57 0.07
N SER A 122 2.54 -23.47 0.49
CA SER A 122 3.18 -22.15 0.57
C SER A 122 2.58 -21.26 1.64
N ALA A 123 3.37 -20.29 2.10
CA ALA A 123 2.93 -19.22 2.97
C ALA A 123 3.60 -17.92 2.50
N ASN A 124 2.82 -16.86 2.29
CA ASN A 124 3.35 -15.56 1.86
C ASN A 124 2.56 -14.40 2.48
N VAL A 125 3.19 -13.23 2.57
CA VAL A 125 2.57 -11.96 2.93
C VAL A 125 2.10 -11.29 1.63
N LEU A 126 0.79 -11.07 1.49
CA LEU A 126 0.20 -10.43 0.31
C LEU A 126 -0.67 -9.23 0.71
N ASP A 127 -1.30 -9.31 1.87
CA ASP A 127 -1.85 -8.15 2.58
C ASP A 127 -0.75 -7.37 3.31
N LEU A 128 -0.64 -6.07 3.02
CA LEU A 128 0.46 -5.19 3.46
C LEU A 128 -0.07 -4.01 4.28
N VAL A 129 0.79 -3.43 5.13
CA VAL A 129 0.58 -2.17 5.88
C VAL A 129 1.86 -1.35 5.93
#